data_AF-A0A3M1R1D9-F1
#
_entry.id   AF-A0A3M1R1D9-F1
#
_cell.length_a   1.000
_cell.length_b   1.000
_cell.length_c   1.000
_cell.angle_alpha   90.00
_cell.angle_beta   90.00
_cell.angle_gamma   90.00
#
_symmetry.space_group_name_H-M   'P 1'
#
loop_
_entity.id
_entity.type
_entity.pdbx_description
1 polymer ?
#
loop_
_entity_poly.entity_id
_entity_poly.type
_entity_poly.pdbx_seq_one_letter_code
_entity_poly.pdbx_strand_id
1 'polypeptide(L)'
;MTVVILDNGSVAMTGSQETLATGDELVAILRGLGVSPDHLHVVDPLPRKLNDNIECFAREIRHPGLSVIIARRICIHAARKGARAGKSSRAKQLATR
;
A
#
# COMPACT_ATOMS: atom_id res chain seq x y z
N MET A 1 -9.82 -5.30 18.02
CA MET A 1 -8.39 -5.19 17.63
C MET A 1 -8.32 -4.58 16.24
N THR A 2 -7.50 -3.53 16.07
CA THR A 2 -7.29 -2.90 14.76
C THR A 2 -5.88 -3.20 14.26
N VAL A 3 -5.77 -3.76 13.05
CA VAL A 3 -4.51 -4.00 12.36
C VAL A 3 -4.34 -2.95 11.27
N VAL A 4 -3.18 -2.29 11.25
CA VAL A 4 -2.85 -1.29 10.23
C VAL A 4 -1.71 -1.81 9.38
N ILE A 5 -1.96 -1.97 8.08
CA ILE A 5 -0.97 -2.44 7.11
C ILE A 5 -0.51 -1.25 6.27
N LEU A 6 0.78 -0.92 6.36
CA LEU A 6 1.40 0.13 5.55
C LEU A 6 1.90 -0.50 4.24
N ASP A 7 0.98 -0.65 3.29
CA ASP A 7 1.27 -1.26 2.00
C ASP A 7 2.03 -0.28 1.09
N ASN A 8 3.36 -0.43 1.14
CA ASN A 8 4.28 0.42 0.38
C ASN A 8 4.77 -0.21 -0.94
N GLY A 9 4.28 -1.41 -1.27
CA GLY A 9 4.61 -2.13 -2.50
C GLY A 9 5.97 -2.85 -2.49
N SER A 10 6.71 -2.86 -1.38
CA SER A 10 8.04 -3.47 -1.31
C SER A 10 8.45 -3.79 0.12
N VAL A 11 9.57 -4.50 0.30
CA VAL A 11 10.27 -4.51 1.59
C VAL A 11 11.13 -3.25 1.69
N ALA A 12 10.52 -2.17 2.19
CA ALA A 12 11.10 -0.82 2.13
C ALA A 12 12.43 -0.70 2.91
N MET A 13 12.49 -1.30 4.10
CA MET A 13 13.61 -1.11 5.04
C MET A 13 14.90 -1.85 4.65
N THR A 14 14.83 -2.79 3.71
CA THR A 14 15.95 -3.64 3.27
C THR A 14 16.33 -3.40 1.80
N GLY A 15 16.08 -2.20 1.28
CA GLY A 15 16.51 -1.80 -0.07
C GLY A 15 15.47 -2.02 -1.17
N SER A 16 14.18 -1.99 -0.83
CA SER A 16 13.07 -2.16 -1.78
C SER A 16 13.15 -3.50 -2.52
N GLN A 17 13.30 -4.57 -1.76
CA GLN A 17 13.18 -5.94 -2.27
C GLN A 17 11.72 -6.24 -2.64
N GLU A 18 11.53 -7.30 -3.42
CA GLU A 18 10.20 -7.80 -3.76
C GLU A 18 9.44 -8.25 -2.50
N THR A 19 8.15 -7.93 -2.46
CA THR A 19 7.23 -8.36 -1.39
C THR A 19 6.37 -9.50 -1.90
N LEU A 20 5.95 -10.39 -0.99
CA LEU A 20 5.15 -11.57 -1.33
C LEU A 20 3.74 -11.21 -1.84
N ALA A 21 3.15 -10.15 -1.28
CA ALA A 21 1.85 -9.66 -1.70
C ALA A 21 1.78 -8.15 -1.43
N THR A 22 1.08 -7.43 -2.30
CA THR A 22 0.77 -6.00 -2.19
C THR A 22 -0.49 -5.71 -2.99
N GLY A 23 -1.07 -4.52 -2.85
CA GLY A 23 -2.18 -4.11 -3.68
C GLY A 23 -3.40 -5.01 -3.49
N ASP A 24 -4.04 -5.39 -4.59
CA ASP A 24 -5.29 -6.12 -4.56
C ASP A 24 -5.10 -7.61 -4.21
N GLU A 25 -3.90 -8.16 -4.43
CA GLU A 25 -3.55 -9.50 -3.97
C GLU A 25 -3.58 -9.59 -2.44
N LEU A 26 -2.99 -8.61 -1.75
CA LEU A 26 -3.05 -8.52 -0.29
C LEU A 26 -4.50 -8.44 0.21
N VAL A 27 -5.36 -7.67 -0.47
CA VAL A 27 -6.79 -7.58 -0.13
C VAL A 27 -7.50 -8.92 -0.31
N ALA A 28 -7.20 -9.65 -1.39
CA ALA A 28 -7.79 -10.96 -1.66
C ALA A 28 -7.39 -11.99 -0.58
N ILE A 29 -6.13 -12.00 -0.17
CA ILE A 29 -5.63 -12.87 0.91
C ILE A 29 -6.39 -12.58 2.22
N LEU A 30 -6.52 -11.31 2.61
CA LEU A 30 -7.22 -10.92 3.84
C LEU A 30 -8.71 -11.33 3.81
N ARG A 31 -9.37 -11.19 2.66
CA ARG A 31 -10.74 -11.70 2.47
C ARG A 31 -10.80 -13.22 2.61
N GLY A 32 -9.86 -13.95 2.01
CA GLY A 32 -9.77 -15.41 2.10
C GLY A 32 -9.49 -15.92 3.52
N LEU A 33 -8.79 -15.13 4.34
CA LEU A 33 -8.57 -15.42 5.76
C LEU A 33 -9.78 -15.10 6.66
N GLY A 34 -10.89 -14.61 6.10
CA GLY A 34 -12.14 -14.37 6.83
C GLY A 34 -12.25 -12.98 7.45
N VAL A 35 -11.44 -12.00 7.04
CA VAL A 35 -11.65 -10.60 7.47
C VAL A 35 -12.96 -10.09 6.89
N SER A 36 -13.84 -9.56 7.75
CA SER A 36 -15.12 -9.00 7.33
C SER A 36 -14.93 -7.89 6.31
N PRO A 37 -15.63 -7.90 5.16
CA PRO A 37 -15.60 -6.81 4.18
C PRO A 37 -16.00 -5.45 4.76
N ASP A 38 -16.86 -5.44 5.79
CA ASP A 38 -17.33 -4.23 6.44
C ASP A 38 -16.24 -3.54 7.28
N HIS A 39 -15.23 -4.30 7.69
CA HIS A 39 -14.10 -3.85 8.52
C HIS A 39 -12.74 -4.02 7.83
N LEU A 40 -12.75 -4.16 6.50
CA LEU A 40 -11.55 -4.21 5.65
C LEU A 40 -11.51 -2.97 4.77
N HIS A 41 -10.66 -2.01 5.10
CA HIS A 41 -10.58 -0.73 4.40
C HIS A 41 -9.24 -0.53 3.72
N VAL A 42 -9.25 -0.02 2.49
CA VAL A 42 -8.06 0.52 1.82
C VAL A 42 -8.18 2.03 1.81
N VAL A 43 -7.16 2.73 2.31
CA VAL A 43 -7.15 4.19 2.45
C VAL A 43 -5.96 4.80 1.70
N ASP A 44 -6.15 6.04 1.22
CA ASP A 44 -5.09 6.86 0.62
C ASP A 44 -4.48 7.79 1.70
N PRO A 45 -3.25 7.53 2.18
CA PRO A 45 -2.63 8.31 3.25
C PRO A 45 -1.98 9.60 2.70
N LEU A 46 -2.80 10.46 2.10
CA LEU A 46 -2.42 11.78 1.60
C LEU A 46 -3.17 12.90 2.33
N PRO A 47 -2.58 14.11 2.48
CA PRO A 47 -3.19 15.20 3.26
C PRO A 47 -4.61 15.57 2.82
N ARG A 48 -4.90 15.51 1.52
CA ARG A 48 -6.24 15.74 0.96
C ARG A 48 -7.32 14.77 1.45
N LYS A 49 -6.92 13.65 2.04
CA LYS A 49 -7.77 12.58 2.59
C LYS A 49 -7.68 12.50 4.11
N LEU A 50 -7.07 13.49 4.78
CA LEU A 50 -6.84 13.46 6.22
C LEU A 50 -8.14 13.25 7.01
N ASN A 51 -9.21 13.99 6.70
CA ASN A 51 -10.47 13.88 7.42
C ASN A 51 -11.11 12.50 7.24
N ASP A 52 -11.23 12.03 6.00
CA ASP A 52 -11.74 10.68 5.66
C ASP A 52 -10.96 9.59 6.42
N ASN A 53 -9.63 9.73 6.47
CA ASN A 53 -8.76 8.78 7.16
C ASN A 53 -8.96 8.84 8.68
N ILE A 54 -9.02 10.04 9.28
CA ILE A 54 -9.29 10.20 10.73
C ILE A 54 -10.62 9.54 11.09
N GLU A 55 -11.67 9.78 10.31
CA GLU A 55 -12.99 9.19 10.55
C GLU A 55 -12.95 7.66 10.48
N CYS A 56 -12.33 7.10 9.43
CA CYS A 56 -12.16 5.67 9.26
C CYS A 56 -11.40 5.06 10.45
N PHE A 57 -10.24 5.60 10.81
CA PHE A 57 -9.45 5.09 11.94
C PHE A 57 -10.21 5.20 13.26
N ALA A 58 -10.87 6.33 13.53
CA ALA A 58 -11.63 6.51 14.76
C ALA A 58 -12.81 5.53 14.88
N ARG A 59 -13.50 5.23 13.77
CA ARG A 59 -14.56 4.22 13.72
C ARG A 59 -14.02 2.83 14.01
N GLU A 60 -12.98 2.41 13.31
CA GLU A 60 -12.44 1.05 13.40
C GLU A 60 -11.68 0.77 14.70
N ILE A 61 -11.04 1.77 15.31
CA ILE A 61 -10.40 1.62 16.63
C ILE A 61 -11.44 1.32 17.71
N ARG A 62 -12.66 1.85 17.58
CA ARG A 62 -13.76 1.61 18.53
C ARG A 62 -14.56 0.34 18.24
N HIS A 63 -14.33 -0.31 17.10
CA HIS A 63 -15.05 -1.52 16.73
C HIS A 63 -14.67 -2.69 17.68
N PRO A 64 -15.64 -3.35 18.34
CA PRO A 64 -15.38 -4.46 19.26
C PRO A 64 -15.13 -5.79 18.52
N GLY A 65 -14.18 -5.80 17.58
CA GLY A 65 -13.86 -6.94 16.72
C GLY A 65 -12.58 -6.70 15.93
N LEU A 66 -12.32 -7.52 14.90
CA LEU A 66 -11.17 -7.33 14.02
C LEU A 66 -11.49 -6.29 12.94
N SER A 67 -10.69 -5.23 12.90
CA SER A 67 -10.67 -4.28 11.77
C SER A 67 -9.28 -4.26 11.13
N VAL A 68 -9.23 -4.19 9.81
CA VAL A 68 -7.99 -4.11 9.04
C VAL A 68 -8.03 -2.89 8.15
N ILE A 69 -7.07 -1.98 8.34
CA ILE A 69 -6.90 -0.79 7.51
C ILE A 69 -5.58 -0.92 6.73
N ILE A 70 -5.66 -0.87 5.41
CA ILE A 70 -4.53 -0.90 4.49
C ILE A 70 -4.27 0.52 3.98
N ALA A 71 -3.23 1.16 4.49
CA ALA A 71 -2.79 2.46 4.00
C ALA A 71 -1.88 2.25 2.79
N ARG A 72 -2.41 2.47 1.59
CA ARG A 72 -1.73 2.12 0.33
C ARG A 72 -1.00 3.33 -0.24
N ARG A 73 0.34 3.30 -0.25
CA ARG A 73 1.17 4.34 -0.85
C ARG A 73 2.57 3.85 -1.16
N ILE A 74 2.98 3.96 -2.43
CA ILE A 74 4.31 3.54 -2.85
C ILE A 74 5.42 4.23 -2.03
N CYS A 75 6.44 3.44 -1.65
CA CYS A 75 7.64 3.95 -1.02
C CYS A 75 8.37 4.95 -1.95
N ILE A 76 8.82 6.08 -1.41
CA ILE A 76 9.54 7.11 -2.20
C ILE A 76 10.85 6.57 -2.81
N HIS A 77 11.53 5.64 -2.13
CA HIS A 77 12.75 5.02 -2.63
C HIS A 77 12.46 4.11 -3.83
N ALA A 78 11.42 3.28 -3.73
CA ALA A 78 10.95 2.43 -4.81
C ALA A 78 10.52 3.27 -6.02
N ALA A 79 9.73 4.33 -5.80
CA ALA A 79 9.31 5.25 -6.85
C ALA A 79 10.51 5.90 -7.58
N ARG A 80 11.53 6.36 -6.83
CA ARG A 80 12.76 6.93 -7.40
C ARG A 80 13.57 5.90 -8.20
N LYS A 81 13.65 4.65 -7.72
CA LYS A 81 14.36 3.56 -8.43
C LYS A 81 13.67 3.24 -9.76
N GLY A 82 12.34 3.12 -9.77
CA GLY A 82 11.56 2.93 -10.99
C GLY A 82 11.74 4.08 -11.99
N ALA A 83 11.70 5.34 -11.53
CA ALA A 83 11.92 6.50 -12.38
C ALA A 83 13.33 6.52 -13.01
N ARG A 84 14.37 6.05 -12.31
CA ARG A 84 15.73 5.92 -12.86
C ARG A 84 15.83 4.79 -13.88
N ALA A 85 15.23 3.63 -13.60
CA ALA A 85 15.21 2.50 -14.51
C ALA A 85 14.52 2.85 -15.84
N GLY A 86 13.37 3.55 -15.79
CA GLY A 86 12.65 4.03 -16.98
C GLY A 86 13.42 5.07 -17.80
N LYS A 87 14.25 5.91 -17.19
CA LYS A 87 15.14 6.83 -17.92
C LYS A 87 16.26 6.08 -18.65
N SER A 88 16.84 5.05 -18.03
CA SER A 88 17.89 4.21 -18.62
C SER A 88 17.38 3.38 -19.79
N SER A 89 16.18 2.80 -19.69
CA SER A 89 15.57 2.05 -20.80
C SER A 89 15.24 2.94 -22.00
N ARG A 90 14.71 4.14 -21.75
CA ARG A 90 14.42 5.13 -22.79
C ARG A 90 15.69 5.66 -23.48
N ALA A 91 16.77 5.88 -22.73
CA ALA A 91 18.06 6.27 -23.30
C ALA A 91 18.66 5.17 -24.18
N LYS A 92 18.58 3.90 -23.76
CA LYS A 92 19.04 2.76 -24.57
C LYS A 92 18.25 2.59 -25.87
N GLN A 93 16.93 2.73 -25.83
CA GLN A 93 16.08 2.66 -27.03
C GLN A 93 16.34 3.80 -28.03
N LEU A 94 16.71 4.99 -27.55
CA LEU A 94 17.04 6.11 -28.42
C LEU A 94 18.43 5.99 -29.07
N ALA A 95 19.36 5.29 -28.40
CA ALA A 95 20.72 5.04 -28.91
C ALA A 95 20.82 3.84 -29.86
N THR A 96 19.74 3.08 -30.06
CA THR A 96 19.66 1.93 -31.00
C THR A 96 18.82 2.23 -32.25
N ARG A 97 18.44 3.49 -32.46
CA ARG A 97 17.80 4.02 -33.66
C ARG A 97 18.73 5.03 -34.32
#